data_AF-A0A7J4RIK2-F1
#
_entry.id   AF-A0A7J4RIK2-F1
#
_cell.length_a   1.000
_cell.length_b   1.000
_cell.length_c   1.000
_cell.angle_alpha   90.00
_cell.angle_beta   90.00
_cell.angle_gamma   90.00
#
_symmetry.space_group_name_H-M   'P 1'
#
loop_
_entity.id
_entity.type
_entity.pdbx_description
1 polymer ?
#
loop_
_entity_poly.entity_id
_entity_poly.type
_entity_poly.pdbx_seq_one_letter_code
_entity_poly.pdbx_strand_id
1 'polypeptide(L)'
;MTAKRMPRILIVGAGGIGGLTFDLVVPALEKVGQKCSITIMDGDTVEASNLGHQRFSSSDVGSFKTTALVQKYELFNNVYCVSDTENLRVKEQLQDFDYIIIG
;
A
#
# COMPACT_ATOMS: atom_id res chain seq x y z
N MET A 1 -9.90 -23.80 -18.89
CA MET A 1 -9.91 -23.17 -17.56
C MET A 1 -8.68 -22.29 -17.48
N THR A 2 -8.84 -20.97 -17.57
CA THR A 2 -7.71 -20.04 -17.37
C THR A 2 -7.30 -20.10 -15.90
N ALA A 3 -6.03 -20.38 -15.62
CA ALA A 3 -5.51 -20.31 -14.26
C ALA A 3 -5.80 -18.91 -13.70
N LYS A 4 -6.52 -18.82 -12.59
CA LYS A 4 -6.87 -17.54 -11.98
C LYS A 4 -5.57 -16.90 -11.50
N ARG A 5 -5.11 -15.85 -12.20
CA ARG A 5 -3.93 -15.07 -11.77
C ARG A 5 -4.20 -14.45 -10.41
N MET A 6 -3.16 -14.30 -9.60
CA MET A 6 -3.25 -13.62 -8.31
C MET A 6 -3.67 -12.16 -8.54
N PRO A 7 -4.74 -11.65 -7.90
CA PRO A 7 -5.15 -10.27 -8.05
C PRO A 7 -4.04 -9.29 -7.63
N ARG A 8 -3.81 -8.26 -8.44
CA ARG A 8 -2.88 -7.16 -8.16
C ARG A 8 -3.67 -5.88 -7.94
N ILE A 9 -3.53 -5.29 -6.76
CA ILE A 9 -4.22 -4.07 -6.36
C ILE A 9 -3.16 -2.97 -6.19
N LEU A 10 -3.40 -1.80 -6.78
CA LEU A 10 -2.61 -0.61 -6.54
C LEU A 10 -3.39 0.38 -5.68
N ILE A 11 -2.74 0.91 -4.65
CA ILE A 11 -3.20 2.08 -3.89
C ILE A 11 -2.23 3.22 -4.21
N VAL A 12 -2.74 4.29 -4.80
CA VAL A 12 -1.97 5.50 -5.11
C VAL A 12 -2.22 6.52 -4.00
N GLY A 13 -1.14 6.99 -3.38
CA GLY A 13 -1.17 7.85 -2.20
C GLY A 13 -0.99 7.05 -0.91
N ALA A 14 -0.05 7.46 -0.07
CA ALA A 14 0.24 6.89 1.26
C ALA A 14 -0.04 7.91 2.38
N GLY A 15 -0.80 8.97 2.07
CA GLY A 15 -1.26 9.96 3.02
C GLY A 15 -2.42 9.48 3.90
N GLY A 16 -3.27 10.41 4.34
CA GLY A 16 -4.36 10.11 5.28
C GLY A 16 -5.37 9.08 4.78
N ILE A 17 -5.85 9.22 3.54
CA ILE A 17 -6.86 8.31 2.96
C ILE A 17 -6.19 7.03 2.48
N GLY A 18 -5.20 7.12 1.59
CA GLY A 18 -4.52 5.93 1.07
C GLY A 18 -3.90 5.06 2.17
N GLY A 19 -3.28 5.66 3.20
CA GLY A 19 -2.77 4.95 4.37
C GLY A 19 -3.87 4.31 5.22
N LEU A 20 -5.02 4.96 5.39
CA LEU A 20 -6.19 4.36 6.07
C LEU A 20 -6.76 3.19 5.27
N THR A 21 -6.91 3.34 3.96
CA THR A 21 -7.39 2.27 3.09
C THR A 21 -6.46 1.06 3.17
N PHE A 22 -5.15 1.28 3.12
CA PHE A 22 -4.15 0.21 3.25
C PHE A 22 -4.27 -0.50 4.61
N ASP A 23 -4.31 0.27 5.72
CA ASP A 23 -4.42 -0.27 7.08
C ASP A 23 -5.73 -1.05 7.33
N LEU A 24 -6.80 -0.79 6.55
CA LEU A 24 -8.08 -1.50 6.65
C LEU A 24 -8.16 -2.72 5.74
N VAL A 25 -7.73 -2.59 4.48
CA VAL A 25 -7.91 -3.63 3.45
C VAL A 25 -6.94 -4.78 3.64
N VAL A 26 -5.68 -4.50 3.97
CA VAL A 26 -4.64 -5.53 4.11
C VAL A 26 -5.02 -6.57 5.19
N PRO A 27 -5.36 -6.18 6.44
CA PRO A 27 -5.75 -7.16 7.47
C PRO A 27 -7.08 -7.86 7.15
N ALA A 28 -8.03 -7.17 6.50
CA ALA A 28 -9.31 -7.76 6.15
C ALA A 28 -9.15 -8.90 5.13
N LEU A 29 -8.32 -8.70 4.10
CA LEU A 29 -8.03 -9.72 3.08
C LEU A 29 -7.21 -10.87 3.64
N GLU A 30 -6.23 -10.59 4.51
CA GLU A 30 -5.46 -11.62 5.21
C GLU A 30 -6.38 -12.50 6.05
N LYS A 31 -7.31 -11.90 6.80
CA LYS A 31 -8.25 -12.61 7.68
C LYS A 31 -9.17 -13.57 6.93
N VAL A 32 -9.55 -13.26 5.69
CA VAL A 32 -10.37 -14.15 4.85
C VAL A 32 -9.55 -15.11 3.98
N GLY A 33 -8.21 -15.10 4.12
CA GLY A 33 -7.32 -15.97 3.35
C GLY A 33 -7.26 -15.63 1.86
N GLN A 34 -7.59 -14.39 1.47
CA GLN A 34 -7.59 -13.98 0.07
C GLN A 34 -6.16 -13.72 -0.40
N LYS A 35 -5.61 -14.65 -1.20
CA LYS A 35 -4.30 -14.46 -1.83
C LYS A 35 -4.33 -13.31 -2.83
N CYS A 36 -3.52 -12.28 -2.61
CA CYS A 36 -3.41 -11.11 -3.49
C CYS A 36 -2.11 -10.35 -3.24
N SER A 37 -1.76 -9.45 -4.15
CA SER A 37 -0.72 -8.45 -3.92
C SER A 37 -1.34 -7.05 -3.86
N ILE A 38 -0.91 -6.26 -2.87
CA ILE A 38 -1.26 -4.86 -2.72
C ILE A 38 0.02 -4.04 -2.82
N THR A 39 0.14 -3.24 -3.88
CA THR A 39 1.19 -2.23 -4.00
C THR A 39 0.64 -0.90 -3.51
N ILE A 40 1.41 -0.20 -2.68
CA ILE A 40 1.12 1.19 -2.31
C ILE A 40 2.22 2.09 -2.90
N MET A 41 1.81 3.14 -3.60
CA MET A 41 2.67 4.02 -4.39
C MET A 41 2.56 5.46 -3.91
N ASP A 42 3.67 6.01 -3.43
CA ASP A 42 3.81 7.40 -3.01
C ASP A 42 5.30 7.75 -2.94
N GLY A 43 5.69 8.91 -3.49
CA GLY A 43 7.08 9.35 -3.49
C GLY A 43 7.53 10.11 -2.25
N ASP A 44 6.62 10.39 -1.32
CA ASP A 44 6.92 11.17 -0.13
C ASP A 44 7.55 10.33 0.99
N THR A 45 8.34 11.02 1.81
CA THR A 45 8.80 10.52 3.11
C THR A 45 7.88 10.96 4.24
N VAL A 46 7.91 10.24 5.36
CA VAL A 46 7.17 10.60 6.56
C VAL A 46 7.81 11.84 7.21
N GLU A 47 7.01 12.86 7.42
CA GLU A 47 7.38 14.07 8.18
C GLU A 47 6.72 14.09 9.56
N ALA A 48 7.31 14.82 10.51
CA ALA A 48 6.73 14.99 11.85
C ALA A 48 5.32 15.60 11.81
N SER A 49 5.05 16.46 10.82
CA SER A 49 3.73 17.06 10.58
C SER A 49 2.64 16.01 10.26
N ASN A 50 3.02 14.84 9.72
CA ASN A 50 2.09 13.80 9.30
C ASN A 50 1.53 12.98 10.48
N LEU A 51 2.26 12.89 11.59
CA LEU A 51 1.93 11.98 12.71
C LEU A 51 0.54 12.22 13.33
N GLY A 52 0.04 13.45 13.27
CA GLY A 52 -1.26 13.81 13.86
C GLY A 52 -2.48 13.39 13.04
N HIS A 53 -2.31 13.03 11.76
CA HIS A 53 -3.43 12.79 10.85
C HIS A 53 -3.18 11.69 9.81
N GLN A 54 -2.03 11.01 9.86
CA GLN A 54 -1.67 9.90 8.99
C GLN A 54 -1.22 8.70 9.83
N ARG A 55 -1.09 7.52 9.20
CA ARG A 55 -0.88 6.24 9.90
C ARG A 55 0.60 5.96 10.17
N PHE A 56 1.32 6.93 10.74
CA PHE A 56 2.75 6.85 11.04
C PHE A 56 3.03 7.09 12.52
N SER A 57 4.16 6.56 12.96
CA SER A 57 4.73 6.74 14.29
C SER A 57 5.99 7.59 14.23
N SER A 58 6.48 8.04 15.39
CA SER A 58 7.71 8.82 15.46
C SER A 58 8.95 8.09 14.93
N SER A 59 8.98 6.75 15.00
CA SER A 59 10.07 5.94 14.44
C SER A 59 10.08 5.89 12.92
N ASP A 60 8.98 6.26 12.27
CA ASP A 60 8.85 6.20 10.82
C ASP A 60 9.36 7.48 10.13
N VAL A 61 9.58 8.56 10.89
CA VAL A 61 10.00 9.87 10.35
C VAL A 61 11.31 9.73 9.57
N GLY A 62 11.31 10.24 8.34
CA GLY A 62 12.44 10.16 7.40
C GLY A 62 12.47 8.91 6.52
N SER A 63 11.64 7.90 6.81
CA SER A 63 11.43 6.77 5.90
C SER A 63 10.42 7.12 4.81
N PHE A 64 10.41 6.36 3.70
CA PHE A 64 9.32 6.45 2.73
C PHE A 64 8.00 6.05 3.36
N LYS A 65 6.95 6.82 3.10
CA LYS A 65 5.59 6.55 3.63
C LYS A 65 5.13 5.14 3.29
N THR A 66 5.35 4.72 2.05
CA THR A 66 5.00 3.39 1.55
C THR A 66 5.73 2.28 2.29
N THR A 67 7.03 2.43 2.54
CA THR A 67 7.84 1.47 3.30
C THR A 67 7.36 1.35 4.74
N ALA A 68 7.10 2.47 5.42
CA ALA A 68 6.58 2.46 6.79
C ALA A 68 5.23 1.76 6.90
N LEU A 69 4.34 1.92 5.92
CA LEU A 69 3.05 1.21 5.90
C LEU A 69 3.21 -0.29 5.65
N VAL A 70 4.01 -0.68 4.65
CA VAL A 70 4.24 -2.08 4.29
C VAL A 70 4.85 -2.87 5.43
N GLN A 71 5.79 -2.25 6.17
CA GLN A 71 6.49 -2.90 7.28
C GLN A 71 5.55 -3.45 8.36
N LYS A 72 4.37 -2.84 8.55
CA LYS A 72 3.35 -3.30 9.52
C LYS A 72 2.82 -4.71 9.23
N TYR A 73 2.90 -5.16 7.99
CA TYR A 73 2.23 -6.37 7.49
C TYR A 73 3.18 -7.37 6.81
N GLU A 74 4.49 -7.23 6.98
CA GLU A 74 5.51 -8.11 6.36
C GLU A 74 5.36 -9.59 6.72
N LEU A 75 4.73 -9.90 7.86
CA LEU A 75 4.56 -11.26 8.36
C LEU A 75 3.26 -11.94 7.87
N PHE A 76 2.47 -11.29 7.02
CA PHE A 76 1.23 -11.85 6.47
C PHE A 76 1.53 -12.88 5.37
N ASN A 77 0.67 -13.91 5.27
CA ASN A 77 0.94 -15.07 4.43
C ASN A 77 0.10 -15.10 3.15
N ASN A 78 -1.02 -14.38 3.12
CA ASN A 78 -1.93 -14.35 1.98
C ASN A 78 -1.87 -13.01 1.22
N VAL A 79 -1.62 -11.90 1.92
CA VAL A 79 -1.54 -10.57 1.32
C VAL A 79 -0.09 -10.11 1.21
N TYR A 80 0.40 -10.03 -0.04
CA TYR A 80 1.76 -9.58 -0.33
C TYR A 80 1.78 -8.07 -0.54
N CYS A 81 2.28 -7.35 0.46
CA CYS A 81 2.39 -5.90 0.43
C CYS A 81 3.69 -5.45 -0.25
N VAL A 82 3.60 -4.49 -1.17
CA VAL A 82 4.74 -3.97 -1.93
C VAL A 82 4.79 -2.46 -1.79
N SER A 83 5.98 -1.95 -1.46
CA SER A 83 6.27 -0.51 -1.40
C SER A 83 6.77 -0.05 -2.77
N ASP A 84 6.11 0.95 -3.34
CA ASP A 84 6.58 1.68 -4.52
C ASP A 84 6.82 3.14 -4.11
N THR A 85 8.07 3.59 -4.21
CA THR A 85 8.48 4.94 -3.77
C THR A 85 8.48 5.95 -4.92
N GLU A 86 7.88 5.60 -6.06
CA GLU A 86 7.69 6.54 -7.17
C GLU A 86 6.39 7.32 -7.03
N ASN A 87 6.36 8.49 -7.66
CA ASN A 87 5.11 9.20 -7.89
C ASN A 87 4.44 8.66 -9.14
N LEU A 88 3.11 8.54 -9.12
CA LEU A 88 2.33 8.31 -10.33
C LEU A 88 2.48 9.52 -11.27
N ARG A 89 3.04 9.28 -12.45
CA ARG A 89 3.31 10.29 -13.49
C ARG A 89 2.87 9.84 -14.88
N VAL A 90 2.90 8.54 -15.14
CA VAL A 90 2.62 7.98 -16.47
C VAL A 90 1.65 6.79 -16.37
N LYS A 91 0.86 6.56 -17.42
CA LYS A 91 -0.17 5.52 -17.44
C LYS A 91 0.41 4.11 -17.37
N GLU A 92 1.66 3.93 -17.79
CA GLU A 92 2.38 2.67 -17.80
C GLU A 92 2.50 2.09 -16.39
N GLN A 93 2.62 2.95 -15.38
CA GLN A 93 2.62 2.57 -13.96
C GLN A 93 1.31 1.92 -13.49
N LEU A 94 0.23 1.97 -14.30
CA LEU A 94 -1.09 1.43 -13.96
C LEU A 94 -1.43 0.11 -14.68
N GLN A 95 -0.69 -0.26 -15.73
CA GLN A 95 -1.12 -1.28 -16.72
C GLN A 95 -1.24 -2.71 -16.18
N ASP A 96 -0.65 -2.94 -15.01
CA ASP A 96 -0.39 -4.25 -14.46
C ASP A 96 -1.32 -4.64 -13.30
N PHE A 97 -2.22 -3.74 -12.93
CA PHE A 97 -3.12 -3.86 -11.79
C PHE A 97 -4.55 -4.18 -12.22
N ASP A 98 -5.21 -5.06 -11.48
CA ASP A 98 -6.62 -5.40 -11.66
C ASP A 98 -7.53 -4.34 -11.03
N TYR A 99 -7.09 -3.72 -9.94
CA TYR A 99 -7.81 -2.68 -9.22
C TYR A 99 -6.85 -1.54 -8.87
N ILE A 100 -7.34 -0.31 -9.00
CA ILE A 100 -6.61 0.90 -8.67
C ILE A 100 -7.49 1.71 -7.73
N ILE A 101 -6.95 2.05 -6.56
CA ILE A 101 -7.58 2.92 -5.57
C ILE A 101 -6.74 4.19 -5.47
N ILE A 102 -7.37 5.35 -5.55
CA ILE A 102 -6.71 6.65 -5.46
C ILE A 102 -7.14 7.32 -4.15
N GLY A 103 -6.18 7.72 -3.33
CA GLY A 103 -6.40 8.38 -2.04
C GLY A 103 -5.37 9.46 -1.73
#